data_AF-A0A7J2UTE4-F1
#
_entry.id   AF-A0A7J2UTE4-F1
#
_cell.length_a   1.000
_cell.length_b   1.000
_cell.length_c   1.000
_cell.angle_alpha   90.00
_cell.angle_beta   90.00
_cell.angle_gamma   90.00
#
_symmetry.space_group_name_H-M   'P 1'
#
loop_
_entity.id
_entity.type
_entity.pdbx_description
1 polymer ?
#
loop_
_entity_poly.entity_id
_entity_poly.type
_entity_poly.pdbx_seq_one_letter_code
_entity_poly.pdbx_strand_id
1 'polypeptide(L)'
;MTLLLERMLDYCSTLQGDGVSIAFSGGVDSLFLTLCARTFVPVQCIVVGTPGSFDVQQARFFKTTYDFPLDVVELEKNSYLRALKVVGPYLDAPDPMRANLGVVMYLVFESAKRGTVLVGHGADEYFGGYKKYQNNPHLERERANDLLHLQSDMERYI
;
A
#
# COMPACT_ATOMS: atom_id res chain seq x y z
N MET A 1 5.32 -20.40 -4.47
CA MET A 1 4.66 -19.63 -3.39
C MET A 1 5.50 -19.60 -2.12
N THR A 2 6.04 -20.73 -1.66
CA THR A 2 6.90 -20.83 -0.46
C THR A 2 8.09 -19.87 -0.47
N LEU A 3 8.82 -19.77 -1.60
CA LEU A 3 9.99 -18.89 -1.72
C LEU A 3 9.68 -17.40 -1.51
N LEU A 4 8.50 -16.91 -1.91
CA LEU A 4 8.16 -15.50 -1.71
C LEU A 4 7.85 -15.21 -0.24
N LEU A 5 7.08 -16.09 0.40
CA LEU A 5 6.81 -15.98 1.83
C LEU A 5 8.12 -16.01 2.63
N GLU A 6 9.01 -16.95 2.33
CA GLU A 6 10.34 -17.01 2.94
C GLU A 6 11.10 -15.71 2.74
N ARG A 7 11.18 -15.19 1.51
CA ARG A 7 11.85 -13.91 1.23
C ARG A 7 11.22 -12.71 1.95
N MET A 8 9.90 -12.68 2.08
CA MET A 8 9.22 -11.61 2.80
C MET A 8 9.45 -11.71 4.31
N LEU A 9 9.44 -12.92 4.87
CA LEU A 9 9.78 -13.14 6.27
C LEU A 9 11.24 -12.81 6.54
N ASP A 10 12.16 -13.21 5.67
CA ASP A 10 13.58 -12.87 5.73
C ASP A 10 13.76 -11.35 5.72
N TYR A 11 13.14 -10.64 4.76
CA TYR A 11 13.18 -9.18 4.73
C TYR A 11 12.61 -8.57 6.01
N CYS A 12 11.44 -9.03 6.47
CA CYS A 12 10.82 -8.52 7.70
C CYS A 12 11.70 -8.78 8.93
N SER A 13 12.48 -9.87 8.96
CA SER A 13 13.43 -10.17 10.04
C SER A 13 14.61 -9.20 10.09
N THR A 14 14.92 -8.52 8.97
CA THR A 14 15.95 -7.48 8.92
C THR A 14 15.46 -6.10 9.36
N LEU A 15 14.16 -5.92 9.57
CA LEU A 15 13.60 -4.65 10.04
C LEU A 15 14.08 -4.37 11.48
N GLN A 16 14.60 -3.17 11.70
CA GLN A 16 15.15 -2.74 12.99
C GLN A 16 14.48 -1.44 13.47
N GLY A 17 14.75 -1.07 14.72
CA GLY A 17 14.25 0.16 15.34
C GLY A 17 12.86 0.00 15.96
N ASP A 18 12.15 1.12 16.10
CA ASP A 18 10.89 1.19 16.84
C ASP A 18 9.69 0.57 16.09
N GLY A 19 9.92 -0.23 15.05
CA GLY A 19 8.92 -0.91 14.23
C GLY A 19 8.57 -0.23 12.92
N VAL A 20 7.49 -0.68 12.27
CA VAL A 20 7.08 -0.20 10.93
C VAL A 20 5.61 0.24 10.85
N SER A 21 5.37 1.27 10.06
CA SER A 21 4.02 1.66 9.66
C SER A 21 3.66 0.92 8.37
N ILE A 22 2.40 0.58 8.17
CA ILE A 22 1.94 -0.17 7.00
C ILE A 22 0.81 0.62 6.35
N ALA A 23 0.96 0.91 5.06
CA ALA A 23 -0.13 1.43 4.23
C ALA A 23 -1.17 0.32 4.05
N PHE A 24 -2.21 0.32 4.88
CA PHE A 24 -3.19 -0.75 4.95
C PHE A 24 -4.39 -0.43 4.06
N SER A 25 -4.44 -1.01 2.86
CA SER A 25 -5.49 -0.75 1.87
C SER A 25 -6.81 -1.47 2.13
N GLY A 26 -6.88 -2.36 3.12
CA GLY A 26 -8.04 -3.23 3.33
C GLY A 26 -8.07 -4.46 2.41
N GLY A 27 -7.04 -4.64 1.58
CA GLY A 27 -6.84 -5.80 0.72
C GLY A 27 -5.96 -6.89 1.33
N VAL A 28 -5.91 -8.04 0.66
CA VAL A 28 -5.13 -9.22 1.08
C VAL A 28 -3.63 -8.96 1.13
N ASP A 29 -3.09 -8.14 0.23
CA ASP A 29 -1.65 -7.87 0.17
C ASP A 29 -1.17 -7.11 1.39
N SER A 30 -1.89 -6.06 1.77
CA SER A 30 -1.59 -5.27 2.97
C SER A 30 -1.81 -6.06 4.26
N LEU A 31 -2.80 -6.96 4.29
CA LEU A 31 -2.98 -7.91 5.39
C LEU A 31 -1.81 -8.88 5.50
N PHE A 32 -1.41 -9.48 4.39
CA PHE A 32 -0.30 -10.43 4.34
C PHE A 32 1.00 -9.78 4.81
N LEU A 33 1.29 -8.57 4.33
CA LEU A 33 2.44 -7.78 4.77
C LEU A 33 2.38 -7.47 6.27
N THR A 34 1.19 -7.13 6.78
CA THR A 34 0.96 -6.91 8.22
C THR A 34 1.25 -8.16 9.04
N LEU A 35 0.76 -9.33 8.61
CA LEU A 35 0.97 -10.59 9.30
C LEU A 35 2.44 -11.04 9.27
N CYS A 36 3.17 -10.76 8.20
CA CYS A 36 4.61 -11.03 8.14
C CYS A 36 5.40 -10.10 9.06
N ALA A 37 5.19 -8.79 8.96
CA ALA A 37 5.96 -7.80 9.70
C ALA A 37 5.74 -7.88 11.23
N ARG A 38 4.49 -8.10 11.67
CA ARG A 38 4.14 -8.16 13.10
C ARG A 38 4.77 -9.33 13.85
N THR A 39 5.29 -10.32 13.14
CA THR A 39 6.04 -11.45 13.74
C THR A 39 7.39 -11.01 14.28
N PHE A 40 7.97 -9.94 13.73
CA PHE A 40 9.34 -9.51 14.04
C PHE A 40 9.39 -8.16 14.74
N VAL A 41 8.51 -7.23 14.38
CA VAL A 41 8.53 -5.86 14.91
C VAL A 41 7.13 -5.31 15.20
N PRO A 42 6.99 -4.31 16.09
CA PRO A 42 5.71 -3.64 16.29
C PRO A 42 5.22 -2.98 14.99
N VAL A 43 3.94 -3.15 14.69
CA VAL A 43 3.31 -2.58 13.49
C VAL A 43 2.32 -1.46 13.84
N GLN A 44 2.16 -0.51 12.94
CA GLN A 44 1.05 0.45 12.92
C GLN A 44 0.39 0.36 11.55
N CYS A 45 -0.82 -0.17 11.45
CA CYS A 45 -1.56 -0.19 10.19
C CYS A 45 -2.31 1.13 10.02
N ILE A 46 -2.23 1.74 8.84
CA ILE A 46 -2.89 3.01 8.54
C ILE A 46 -3.76 2.81 7.31
N VAL A 47 -5.07 2.98 7.46
CA VAL A 47 -6.00 3.01 6.32
C VAL A 47 -6.46 4.44 6.09
N VAL A 48 -6.34 4.92 4.86
CA VAL A 48 -6.89 6.20 4.42
C VAL A 48 -8.07 5.90 3.51
N GLY A 49 -9.23 6.48 3.79
CA GLY A 49 -10.40 6.30 2.96
C GLY A 49 -11.52 7.25 3.31
N THR A 50 -12.47 7.45 2.40
CA THR A 50 -13.65 8.26 2.70
C THR A 50 -14.48 7.60 3.80
N PRO A 51 -15.24 8.38 4.60
CA PRO A 51 -16.10 7.82 5.63
C PRO A 51 -17.03 6.73 5.07
N GLY A 52 -16.99 5.54 5.65
CA GLY A 52 -17.80 4.40 5.21
C GLY A 52 -17.32 3.70 3.94
N SER A 53 -16.15 4.04 3.38
CA SER A 53 -15.58 3.34 2.23
C SER A 53 -15.35 1.84 2.49
N PHE A 54 -15.38 1.05 1.41
CA PHE A 54 -15.15 -0.39 1.46
C PHE A 54 -13.79 -0.73 2.11
N ASP A 55 -12.74 0.00 1.75
CA ASP A 55 -11.39 -0.21 2.27
C ASP A 55 -11.32 -0.02 3.79
N VAL A 56 -11.99 1.01 4.32
CA VAL A 56 -12.07 1.26 5.76
C VAL A 56 -12.90 0.18 6.46
N GLN A 57 -14.02 -0.26 5.87
CA GLN A 57 -14.83 -1.33 6.42
C GLN A 57 -14.05 -2.66 6.48
N GLN A 58 -13.35 -3.02 5.41
CA GLN A 58 -12.48 -4.20 5.34
C GLN A 58 -11.32 -4.12 6.33
N ALA A 59 -10.69 -2.96 6.45
CA ALA A 59 -9.63 -2.76 7.43
C ALA A 59 -10.12 -2.98 8.87
N ARG A 60 -11.32 -2.46 9.21
CA ARG A 60 -11.95 -2.70 10.52
C ARG A 60 -12.33 -4.16 10.74
N PHE A 61 -12.80 -4.84 9.70
CA PHE A 61 -13.07 -6.28 9.74
C PHE A 61 -11.78 -7.05 10.08
N PHE A 62 -10.71 -6.85 9.29
CA PHE A 62 -9.45 -7.54 9.53
C PHE A 62 -8.81 -7.18 10.87
N LYS A 63 -8.91 -5.92 11.31
CA LYS A 63 -8.50 -5.51 12.65
C LYS A 63 -9.17 -6.37 13.71
N THR A 64 -10.48 -6.56 13.59
CA THR A 64 -11.27 -7.36 14.56
C THR A 64 -10.89 -8.84 14.49
N THR A 65 -10.67 -9.38 13.29
CA THR A 65 -10.34 -10.79 13.09
C THR A 65 -8.94 -11.16 13.56
N TYR A 66 -7.95 -10.31 13.30
CA TYR A 66 -6.53 -10.62 13.52
C TYR A 66 -5.88 -9.83 14.65
N ASP A 67 -6.62 -8.92 15.29
CA ASP A 67 -6.18 -8.07 16.40
C ASP A 67 -4.84 -7.37 16.14
N PHE A 68 -4.88 -6.26 15.40
CA PHE A 68 -3.71 -5.40 15.17
C PHE A 68 -4.03 -3.90 15.38
N PRO A 69 -2.99 -3.07 15.63
CA PRO A 69 -3.16 -1.61 15.70
C PRO A 69 -3.56 -1.05 14.33
N LEU A 70 -4.71 -0.37 14.26
CA LEU A 70 -5.22 0.23 13.04
C LEU A 70 -5.61 1.67 13.32
N ASP A 71 -4.98 2.60 12.62
CA ASP A 71 -5.31 4.01 12.57
C ASP A 71 -6.14 4.25 11.30
N VAL A 72 -7.32 4.84 11.47
CA VAL A 72 -8.21 5.21 10.35
C VAL A 72 -8.10 6.70 10.12
N VAL A 73 -7.64 7.07 8.93
CA VAL A 73 -7.53 8.46 8.48
C VAL A 73 -8.68 8.73 7.53
N GLU A 74 -9.66 9.49 8.00
CA GLU A 74 -10.83 9.83 7.18
C GLU A 74 -10.46 10.87 6.12
N LEU A 75 -10.69 10.49 4.86
CA LEU A 75 -10.45 11.33 3.70
C LEU A 75 -11.67 12.21 3.45
N GLU A 76 -11.72 13.34 4.15
CA GLU A 76 -12.68 14.40 3.91
C GLU A 76 -12.19 15.37 2.83
N LYS A 77 -13.11 16.22 2.32
CA LYS A 77 -12.79 17.21 1.29
C LYS A 77 -11.63 18.13 1.68
N ASN A 78 -11.58 18.57 2.94
CA ASN A 78 -10.54 19.50 3.40
C ASN A 78 -9.16 18.82 3.50
N SER A 79 -9.10 17.59 4.02
CA SER A 79 -7.85 16.82 4.09
C SER A 79 -7.36 16.43 2.70
N TYR A 80 -8.27 16.05 1.80
CA TYR A 80 -7.97 15.80 0.39
C TYR A 80 -7.37 17.03 -0.30
N LEU A 81 -8.03 18.19 -0.23
CA LEU A 81 -7.54 19.41 -0.90
C LEU A 81 -6.19 19.88 -0.34
N ARG A 82 -5.95 19.70 0.96
CA ARG A 82 -4.67 20.01 1.59
C ARG A 82 -3.57 19.09 1.08
N ALA A 83 -3.80 17.77 1.10
CA ALA A 83 -2.84 16.80 0.58
C ALA A 83 -2.58 17.01 -0.92
N LEU A 84 -3.63 17.29 -1.72
CA LEU A 84 -3.50 17.53 -3.15
C LEU A 84 -2.64 18.76 -3.45
N LYS A 85 -2.70 19.82 -2.64
CA LYS A 85 -1.82 20.99 -2.78
C LYS A 85 -0.34 20.64 -2.57
N VAL A 86 -0.05 19.65 -1.72
CA VAL A 86 1.32 19.19 -1.47
C VAL A 86 1.78 18.26 -2.59
N VAL A 87 0.94 17.31 -3.00
CA VAL A 87 1.30 16.26 -3.98
C VAL A 87 1.26 16.78 -5.42
N GLY A 88 0.30 17.65 -5.75
CA GLY A 88 0.03 18.11 -7.12
C GLY A 88 1.24 18.64 -7.89
N PRO A 89 2.13 19.46 -7.29
CA PRO A 89 3.35 19.93 -7.96
C PRO A 89 4.33 18.83 -8.40
N TYR A 90 4.24 17.63 -7.82
CA TYR A 90 5.11 16.49 -8.14
C TYR A 90 4.51 15.55 -9.20
N LEU A 91 3.30 15.85 -9.71
CA LEU A 91 2.67 15.05 -10.75
C LEU A 91 2.99 15.63 -12.12
N ASP A 92 3.68 14.84 -12.96
CA ASP A 92 4.12 15.24 -14.30
C ASP A 92 2.97 15.66 -15.24
N ALA A 93 1.77 15.14 -14.99
CA ALA A 93 0.58 15.39 -15.80
C ALA A 93 -0.70 15.36 -14.93
N PRO A 94 -1.76 16.07 -15.33
CA PRO A 94 -3.06 15.96 -14.69
C PRO A 94 -3.66 14.57 -14.94
N ASP A 95 -3.38 13.66 -14.02
CA ASP A 95 -3.96 12.33 -13.95
C ASP A 95 -4.70 12.18 -12.61
N PRO A 96 -6.04 12.13 -12.62
CA PRO A 96 -6.83 11.98 -11.40
C PRO A 96 -6.49 10.73 -10.59
N MET A 97 -6.09 9.63 -11.24
CA MET A 97 -5.74 8.40 -10.56
C MET A 97 -4.43 8.56 -9.80
N ARG A 98 -3.38 9.07 -10.46
CA ARG A 98 -2.10 9.38 -9.81
C ARG A 98 -2.24 10.42 -8.71
N ALA A 99 -3.08 11.44 -8.91
CA ALA A 99 -3.40 12.42 -7.88
C ALA A 99 -4.06 11.80 -6.65
N ASN A 100 -5.06 10.93 -6.84
CA ASN A 100 -5.73 10.26 -5.74
C ASN A 100 -4.80 9.32 -4.99
N LEU A 101 -4.00 8.52 -5.70
CA LEU A 101 -3.01 7.63 -5.09
C LEU A 101 -1.98 8.44 -4.29
N GLY A 102 -1.44 9.51 -4.88
CA GLY A 102 -0.47 10.37 -4.21
C GLY A 102 -1.06 11.05 -2.96
N VAL A 103 -2.32 11.50 -3.00
CA VAL A 103 -3.01 12.05 -1.81
C VAL A 103 -3.13 11.00 -0.71
N VAL A 104 -3.57 9.79 -1.05
CA VAL A 104 -3.70 8.68 -0.09
C VAL A 104 -2.35 8.34 0.52
N MET A 105 -1.31 8.20 -0.30
CA MET A 105 0.04 7.89 0.15
C MET A 105 0.63 9.00 1.03
N TYR A 106 0.43 10.27 0.64
CA TYR A 106 0.85 11.41 1.45
C TYR A 106 0.22 11.37 2.85
N LEU A 107 -1.08 11.08 2.95
CA LEU A 107 -1.78 11.00 4.23
C LEU A 107 -1.32 9.80 5.07
N VAL A 108 -0.96 8.68 4.44
CA VAL A 108 -0.32 7.55 5.13
C VAL A 108 1.01 7.99 5.73
N PHE A 109 1.87 8.62 4.93
CA PHE A 109 3.19 9.07 5.37
C PHE A 109 3.11 10.13 6.47
N GLU A 110 2.18 11.07 6.34
CA GLU A 110 1.93 12.09 7.36
C GLU A 110 1.42 11.49 8.69
N SER A 111 0.68 10.37 8.63
CA SER A 111 0.14 9.68 9.80
C SER A 111 1.07 8.61 10.37
N ALA A 112 2.18 8.32 9.68
CA ALA A 112 3.15 7.32 10.09
C ALA A 112 3.89 7.78 11.35
N LYS A 113 3.86 6.94 12.39
CA LYS A 113 4.53 7.18 13.67
C LYS A 113 5.92 6.52 13.74
N ARG A 114 6.33 5.85 12.67
CA ARG A 114 7.54 5.03 12.61
C ARG A 114 8.35 5.39 11.37
N GLY A 115 9.67 5.23 11.45
CA GLY A 115 10.59 5.70 10.41
C GLY A 115 10.54 4.94 9.08
N THR A 116 9.90 3.77 9.06
CA THR A 116 9.74 2.94 7.84
C THR A 116 8.26 2.70 7.57
N VAL A 117 7.84 2.91 6.32
CA VAL A 117 6.49 2.61 5.84
C VAL A 117 6.57 1.48 4.81
N LEU A 118 5.87 0.38 5.07
CA LEU A 118 5.74 -0.74 4.14
C LEU A 118 4.45 -0.60 3.33
N VAL A 119 4.54 -0.93 2.04
CA VAL A 119 3.45 -0.86 1.05
C VAL A 119 3.34 -2.19 0.31
N GLY A 120 2.12 -2.67 0.08
CA GLY A 120 1.86 -3.88 -0.73
C GLY A 120 1.89 -3.63 -2.24
N HIS A 121 2.69 -2.68 -2.70
CA HIS A 121 2.73 -2.27 -4.10
C HIS A 121 3.36 -3.36 -4.99
N GLY A 122 2.89 -3.49 -6.23
CA GLY A 122 3.39 -4.50 -7.18
C GLY A 122 2.81 -5.91 -7.00
N ALA A 123 1.97 -6.14 -5.97
CA ALA A 123 1.40 -7.45 -5.70
C ALA A 123 0.44 -7.90 -6.80
N ASP A 124 -0.44 -7.01 -7.27
CA ASP A 124 -1.37 -7.31 -8.37
C ASP A 124 -0.63 -7.69 -9.66
N GLU A 125 0.43 -6.96 -10.00
CA GLU A 125 1.27 -7.24 -11.16
C GLU A 125 2.06 -8.54 -10.99
N TYR A 126 2.51 -8.86 -9.77
CA TYR A 126 3.25 -10.08 -9.48
C TYR A 126 2.34 -11.34 -9.42
N PHE A 127 1.08 -11.20 -9.04
CA PHE A 127 0.17 -12.33 -8.88
C PHE A 127 -0.96 -12.41 -9.91
N GLY A 128 -1.05 -11.43 -10.81
CA GLY A 128 -2.16 -11.35 -11.75
C GLY A 128 -3.47 -10.93 -11.06
N GLY A 129 -3.40 -10.09 -10.04
CA GLY A 129 -4.56 -9.66 -9.22
C GLY A 129 -5.52 -8.72 -9.94
N TYR A 130 -5.06 -7.98 -10.96
CA TYR A 130 -5.95 -7.09 -11.72
C TYR A 130 -6.95 -7.83 -12.58
N LYS A 131 -8.17 -7.28 -12.63
CA LYS A 131 -9.25 -7.78 -13.50
C LYS A 131 -8.85 -7.83 -14.99
N LYS A 132 -8.00 -6.89 -15.45
CA LYS A 132 -7.50 -6.86 -16.85
C LYS A 132 -6.66 -8.09 -17.22
N TYR A 133 -6.12 -8.80 -16.24
CA TYR A 133 -5.36 -10.02 -16.43
C TYR A 133 -6.24 -11.25 -16.61
N GLN A 134 -7.51 -11.18 -16.20
CA GLN A 134 -8.44 -12.30 -16.34
C GLN A 134 -8.67 -12.60 -17.82
N ASN A 135 -8.46 -13.86 -18.22
CA ASN A 135 -8.61 -14.36 -19.59
C ASN A 135 -7.68 -13.69 -20.62
N ASN A 136 -6.58 -13.06 -20.19
CA ASN A 136 -5.63 -12.44 -21.09
C ASN A 136 -4.65 -13.50 -21.67
N PRO A 137 -4.65 -13.75 -22.99
CA PRO A 137 -3.75 -14.73 -23.60
C PRO A 137 -2.27 -14.31 -23.59
N HIS A 138 -1.99 -13.05 -23.26
CA HIS A 138 -0.65 -12.46 -23.18
C HIS A 138 -0.28 -12.07 -21.74
N LEU A 139 -0.91 -12.69 -20.74
CA LEU A 139 -0.77 -12.39 -19.31
C LEU A 139 0.67 -12.13 -18.87
N GLU A 140 1.58 -13.07 -19.13
CA GLU A 140 2.97 -12.97 -18.65
C GLU A 140 3.70 -11.76 -19.24
N ARG A 141 3.43 -11.44 -20.52
CA ARG A 141 4.02 -10.27 -21.17
C ARG A 141 3.45 -8.98 -20.60
N GLU A 142 2.15 -8.92 -20.37
CA GLU A 142 1.50 -7.73 -19.83
C GLU A 142 1.93 -7.46 -18.39
N ARG A 143 1.97 -8.50 -17.55
CA ARG A 143 2.49 -8.40 -16.18
C ARG A 143 3.95 -7.95 -16.14
N ALA A 144 4.81 -8.53 -16.99
CA ALA A 144 6.22 -8.12 -17.06
C ALA A 144 6.36 -6.65 -17.47
N ASN A 145 5.57 -6.19 -18.44
CA ASN A 145 5.55 -4.79 -18.83
C ASN A 145 5.08 -3.90 -17.68
N ASP A 146 3.98 -4.23 -17.01
CA ASP A 146 3.46 -3.42 -15.90
C ASP A 146 4.48 -3.34 -14.75
N LEU A 147 5.16 -4.44 -14.40
CA LEU A 147 6.25 -4.43 -13.41
C LEU A 147 7.41 -3.53 -13.81
N LEU A 148 7.81 -3.54 -15.09
CA LEU A 148 8.86 -2.65 -15.61
C LEU A 148 8.46 -1.19 -15.53
N HIS A 149 7.19 -0.86 -15.80
CA HIS A 149 6.70 0.51 -15.64
C HIS A 149 6.75 0.95 -14.19
N LEU A 150 6.33 0.09 -13.24
CA LEU A 150 6.44 0.37 -11.81
C LEU A 150 7.89 0.64 -11.39
N GLN A 151 8.82 -0.20 -11.83
CA GLN A 151 10.24 0.00 -11.52
C GLN A 151 10.76 1.32 -12.09
N SER A 152 10.41 1.64 -13.34
CA SER A 152 10.82 2.89 -13.97
C SER A 152 10.24 4.13 -13.28
N ASP A 153 9.00 4.04 -12.79
CA ASP A 153 8.37 5.12 -12.03
C ASP A 153 9.08 5.33 -10.68
N MET A 154 9.58 4.26 -10.03
CA MET A 154 10.37 4.38 -8.79
C MET A 154 11.76 4.99 -9.02
N GLU A 155 12.48 4.54 -10.04
CA GLU A 155 13.84 5.02 -10.35
C GLU A 155 13.87 6.49 -10.75
N ARG A 156 12.77 7.03 -11.26
CA ARG A 156 12.67 8.43 -11.69
C ARG A 156 12.85 9.45 -10.57
N TYR A 157 12.63 9.05 -9.32
CA TYR A 157 12.60 9.94 -8.16
C TYR A 157 13.71 9.67 -7.13
N ILE A 158 14.71 8.83 -7.48
CA ILE A 158 15.91 8.52 -6.68
C ILE A 158 17.13 9.10 -7.40
#